data_AF-A0A074LSX3-F1
#
_entry.id   AF-A0A074LSX3-F1
#
_cell.length_a   1.000
_cell.length_b   1.000
_cell.length_c   1.000
_cell.angle_alpha   90.00
_cell.angle_beta   90.00
_cell.angle_gamma   90.00
#
_symmetry.space_group_name_H-M   'P 1'
#
loop_
_entity.id
_entity.type
_entity.pdbx_description
1 polymer ?
#
loop_
_entity_poly.entity_id
_entity_poly.type
_entity_poly.pdbx_seq_one_letter_code
_entity_poly.pdbx_strand_id
1 'polypeptide(L)'
;MKRFRFVIFSVFLTICLSGCSAAKVTQLNTGMPSQAQLNAYLEQNNIRPLDIATLQNSYLVIYQTDYEVGTYGIYLDSNGKINSWHTSSQFTPGHAAPVHVSYSAGDKAYAIVIINDEKVRNAAKKIVVQFSNGQTETAAKADKIGYIIQAVTPDKDTKFKSVSVVDANGANLYEMTDQ
;
A
#
# COMPACT_ATOMS: atom_id res chain seq x y z
N MET A 1 -46.72 -33.11 -60.99
CA MET A 1 -47.45 -32.84 -59.73
C MET A 1 -46.53 -32.10 -58.75
N LYS A 2 -47.03 -31.00 -58.16
CA LYS A 2 -46.56 -30.24 -56.98
C LYS A 2 -45.15 -29.58 -57.07
N ARG A 3 -45.02 -28.24 -57.23
CA ARG A 3 -45.29 -27.13 -56.27
C ARG A 3 -44.40 -27.25 -55.02
N PHE A 4 -43.78 -26.24 -54.42
CA PHE A 4 -43.61 -24.80 -54.61
C PHE A 4 -42.67 -24.41 -53.44
N ARG A 5 -41.82 -23.40 -53.65
CA ARG A 5 -40.96 -22.65 -52.72
C ARG A 5 -41.25 -22.75 -51.20
N PHE A 6 -40.18 -22.85 -50.39
CA PHE A 6 -40.07 -22.14 -49.10
C PHE A 6 -38.62 -21.64 -48.90
N VAL A 7 -38.49 -20.33 -48.84
CA VAL A 7 -37.35 -19.56 -48.33
C VAL A 7 -37.79 -19.03 -46.95
N ILE A 8 -36.82 -18.70 -46.08
CA ILE A 8 -36.85 -17.64 -45.05
C ILE A 8 -36.69 -18.11 -43.59
N PHE A 9 -35.49 -17.75 -43.07
CA PHE A 9 -35.18 -17.20 -41.74
C PHE A 9 -34.99 -18.07 -40.49
N SER A 10 -33.84 -17.80 -39.86
CA SER A 10 -33.61 -17.71 -38.40
C SER A 10 -33.64 -19.04 -37.65
N VAL A 11 -32.65 -19.42 -36.85
CA VAL A 11 -32.07 -18.65 -35.74
C VAL A 11 -30.68 -19.20 -35.41
N PHE A 12 -29.72 -18.29 -35.32
CA PHE A 12 -28.48 -18.43 -34.55
C PHE A 12 -28.76 -19.02 -33.16
N LEU A 13 -28.29 -20.22 -32.87
CA LEU A 13 -28.08 -20.61 -31.47
C LEU A 13 -26.81 -21.44 -31.33
N THR A 14 -25.70 -20.74 -31.54
CA THR A 14 -24.39 -21.08 -30.99
C THR A 14 -24.50 -21.01 -29.46
N ILE A 15 -24.87 -22.12 -28.82
CA ILE A 15 -24.74 -22.26 -27.37
C ILE A 15 -23.25 -22.48 -27.10
N CYS A 16 -22.51 -21.38 -27.06
CA CYS A 16 -21.27 -21.32 -26.28
C CYS A 16 -21.68 -21.53 -24.82
N LEU A 17 -21.58 -22.77 -24.33
CA LEU A 17 -21.42 -23.06 -22.91
C LEU A 17 -20.04 -22.54 -22.50
N SER A 18 -19.88 -21.22 -22.52
CA SER A 18 -18.85 -20.51 -21.78
C SER A 18 -19.28 -20.59 -20.32
N GLY A 19 -19.03 -21.74 -19.71
CA GLY A 19 -18.95 -21.87 -18.27
C GLY A 19 -17.87 -20.90 -17.79
N CYS A 20 -18.28 -19.65 -17.57
CA CYS A 20 -17.48 -18.64 -16.91
C CYS A 20 -17.47 -19.01 -15.43
N SER A 21 -16.76 -20.09 -15.10
CA SER A 21 -16.29 -20.33 -13.76
C SER A 21 -15.26 -19.26 -13.49
N ALA A 22 -15.73 -18.09 -13.06
CA ALA A 22 -14.93 -17.16 -12.29
C ALA A 22 -14.57 -17.89 -10.98
N ALA A 23 -13.58 -18.77 -11.06
CA ALA A 23 -12.83 -19.13 -9.89
C ALA A 23 -12.28 -17.80 -9.37
N LYS A 24 -12.89 -17.29 -8.29
CA LYS A 24 -12.19 -16.40 -7.39
C LYS A 24 -11.00 -17.22 -6.91
N VAL A 25 -9.88 -17.11 -7.63
CA VAL A 25 -8.58 -17.48 -7.08
C VAL A 25 -8.42 -16.51 -5.93
N THR A 26 -8.80 -16.94 -4.74
CA THR A 26 -8.29 -16.37 -3.51
C THR A 26 -6.80 -16.62 -3.59
N GLN A 27 -6.04 -15.68 -4.16
CA GLN A 27 -4.59 -15.73 -4.14
C GLN A 27 -4.20 -15.65 -2.67
N LEU A 28 -4.08 -16.82 -2.04
CA LEU A 28 -3.56 -16.95 -0.69
C LEU A 28 -2.12 -16.46 -0.77
N ASN A 29 -1.79 -15.41 -0.02
CA ASN A 29 -0.42 -14.99 0.17
C ASN A 29 0.30 -16.14 0.91
N THR A 30 1.07 -16.95 0.19
CA THR A 30 1.59 -18.21 0.76
C THR A 30 2.97 -18.08 1.38
N GLY A 31 3.68 -16.97 1.14
CA GLY A 31 4.98 -16.76 1.76
C GLY A 31 5.57 -15.37 1.53
N MET A 32 6.51 -15.02 2.41
CA MET A 32 7.31 -13.81 2.33
C MET A 32 8.47 -14.03 1.35
N PRO A 33 8.69 -13.13 0.38
CA PRO A 33 9.86 -13.20 -0.49
C PRO A 33 11.16 -13.15 0.31
N SER A 34 12.21 -13.79 -0.19
CA SER A 34 13.56 -13.54 0.32
C SER A 34 14.00 -12.09 0.02
N GLN A 35 14.98 -11.58 0.76
CA GLN A 35 15.54 -10.25 0.49
C GLN A 35 16.09 -10.13 -0.94
N ALA A 36 16.70 -11.20 -1.46
CA ALA A 36 17.22 -11.21 -2.83
C ALA A 36 16.08 -11.09 -3.88
N GLN A 37 14.98 -11.82 -3.67
CA GLN A 37 13.78 -11.73 -4.50
C GLN A 37 13.16 -10.33 -4.45
N LEU A 38 13.05 -9.75 -3.25
CA LEU A 38 12.58 -8.37 -3.07
C LEU A 38 13.46 -7.39 -3.85
N ASN A 39 14.78 -7.44 -3.66
CA ASN A 39 15.70 -6.52 -4.31
C ASN A 39 15.63 -6.63 -5.85
N ALA A 40 15.58 -7.86 -6.39
CA ALA A 40 15.43 -8.10 -7.82
C ALA A 40 14.12 -7.52 -8.36
N TYR A 41 13.02 -7.67 -7.62
CA TYR A 41 11.73 -7.07 -7.99
C TYR A 41 11.79 -5.54 -8.01
N LEU A 42 12.38 -4.92 -6.97
CA LEU A 42 12.51 -3.46 -6.89
C LEU A 42 13.36 -2.91 -8.04
N GLU A 43 14.48 -3.57 -8.35
CA GLU A 43 15.36 -3.20 -9.46
C GLU A 43 14.66 -3.35 -10.82
N GLN A 44 14.05 -4.51 -11.08
CA GLN A 44 13.34 -4.78 -12.34
C GLN A 44 12.22 -3.78 -12.63
N ASN A 45 11.58 -3.26 -11.58
CA ASN A 45 10.48 -2.29 -11.69
C ASN A 45 10.92 -0.84 -11.44
N ASN A 46 12.22 -0.57 -11.30
CA ASN A 46 12.77 0.76 -10.99
C ASN A 46 12.14 1.43 -9.76
N ILE A 47 11.77 0.64 -8.75
CA ILE A 47 11.17 1.13 -7.51
C ILE A 47 12.28 1.54 -6.55
N ARG A 48 12.28 2.82 -6.15
CA ARG A 48 13.18 3.35 -5.13
C ARG A 48 12.43 3.45 -3.80
N PRO A 49 12.63 2.51 -2.86
CA PRO A 49 11.90 2.48 -1.61
C PRO A 49 12.31 3.66 -0.72
N LEU A 50 11.32 4.31 -0.09
CA LEU A 50 11.58 5.26 1.00
C LEU A 50 11.69 4.55 2.35
N ASP A 51 10.95 3.46 2.52
CA ASP A 51 11.00 2.55 3.66
C ASP A 51 10.42 1.19 3.28
N ILE A 52 10.82 0.16 4.01
CA ILE A 52 10.35 -1.21 3.84
C ILE A 52 10.02 -1.81 5.20
N ALA A 53 8.82 -2.36 5.34
CA ALA A 53 8.39 -3.07 6.54
C ALA A 53 7.86 -4.46 6.20
N THR A 54 7.83 -5.34 7.19
CA THR A 54 7.22 -6.66 7.03
C THR A 54 5.78 -6.64 7.52
N LEU A 55 4.86 -7.11 6.68
CA LEU A 55 3.45 -7.34 7.01
C LEU A 55 3.14 -8.82 6.82
N GLN A 56 3.19 -9.60 7.92
CA GLN A 56 2.95 -11.04 7.91
C GLN A 56 3.81 -11.75 6.85
N ASN A 57 3.20 -12.12 5.72
CA ASN A 57 3.81 -12.86 4.62
C ASN A 57 4.17 -11.96 3.42
N SER A 58 4.37 -10.66 3.64
CA SER A 58 4.65 -9.68 2.58
C SER A 58 5.59 -8.57 3.06
N TYR A 59 6.25 -7.93 2.11
CA TYR A 59 6.87 -6.63 2.34
C TYR A 59 5.90 -5.52 1.98
N LEU A 60 5.74 -4.54 2.87
CA LEU A 60 5.19 -3.25 2.53
C LEU A 60 6.34 -2.33 2.13
N VAL A 61 6.28 -1.80 0.92
CA VAL A 61 7.26 -0.85 0.39
C VAL A 61 6.56 0.46 0.11
N ILE A 62 7.02 1.55 0.72
CA ILE A 62 6.55 2.89 0.37
C ILE A 62 7.48 3.51 -0.66
N TYR A 63 6.93 4.27 -1.60
CA TYR A 63 7.70 4.99 -2.60
C TYR A 63 7.07 6.36 -2.86
N GLN A 64 7.85 7.25 -3.47
CA GLN A 64 7.37 8.54 -3.96
C GLN A 64 8.09 8.90 -5.26
N THR A 65 7.34 9.51 -6.17
CA THR A 65 7.84 10.17 -7.38
C THR A 65 7.45 11.64 -7.34
N ASP A 66 7.74 12.40 -8.40
CA ASP A 66 7.31 13.80 -8.51
C ASP A 66 5.79 13.97 -8.65
N TYR A 67 5.06 12.88 -8.94
CA TYR A 67 3.63 12.90 -9.29
C TYR A 67 2.76 12.05 -8.39
N GLU A 68 3.33 11.09 -7.65
CA GLU A 68 2.56 10.20 -6.81
C GLU A 68 3.35 9.69 -5.61
N VAL A 69 2.58 9.30 -4.60
CA VAL A 69 3.03 8.53 -3.45
C VAL A 69 2.23 7.24 -3.44
N GLY A 70 2.86 6.14 -3.08
CA GLY A 70 2.15 4.89 -3.02
C GLY A 70 2.87 3.82 -2.23
N THR A 71 2.25 2.65 -2.24
CA THR A 71 2.70 1.45 -1.59
C THR A 71 2.64 0.26 -2.53
N TYR A 72 3.63 -0.61 -2.40
CA TYR A 72 3.55 -1.98 -2.90
C TYR A 72 3.48 -2.93 -1.72
N GLY A 73 2.58 -3.90 -1.78
CA GLY A 73 2.67 -5.11 -0.97
C GLY A 73 3.20 -6.25 -1.81
N ILE A 74 4.42 -6.70 -1.53
CA ILE A 74 5.14 -7.69 -2.33
C ILE A 74 5.15 -9.02 -1.57
N TYR A 75 4.65 -10.08 -2.20
CA TYR A 75 4.45 -11.40 -1.59
C TYR A 75 4.72 -12.53 -2.59
N LEU A 76 4.76 -13.77 -2.11
CA LEU A 76 4.78 -14.97 -2.96
C LEU A 76 3.37 -15.56 -3.11
N ASP A 77 2.97 -15.83 -4.35
CA ASP A 77 1.78 -16.62 -4.65
C ASP A 77 1.97 -18.10 -4.27
N SER A 78 0.94 -18.93 -4.42
CA SER A 78 0.98 -20.36 -4.07
C SER A 78 2.00 -21.19 -4.84
N ASN A 79 2.58 -20.66 -5.92
CA ASN A 79 3.61 -21.31 -6.71
C ASN A 79 5.01 -20.78 -6.39
N GLY A 80 5.15 -19.94 -5.36
CA GLY A 80 6.41 -19.31 -4.99
C GLY A 80 6.85 -18.18 -5.94
N LYS A 81 5.95 -17.68 -6.79
CA LYS A 81 6.24 -16.57 -7.71
C LYS A 81 5.96 -15.23 -7.01
N ILE A 82 6.84 -14.25 -7.22
CA ILE A 82 6.60 -12.88 -6.74
C ILE A 82 5.35 -12.31 -7.40
N ASN A 83 4.49 -11.75 -6.55
CA ASN A 83 3.33 -10.99 -6.93
C ASN A 83 3.24 -9.72 -6.05
N SER A 84 2.44 -8.76 -6.48
CA SER A 84 2.30 -7.49 -5.81
C SER A 84 0.89 -6.94 -5.91
N TRP A 85 0.40 -6.32 -4.85
CA TRP A 85 -0.65 -5.32 -4.94
C TRP A 85 -0.03 -3.92 -4.85
N HIS A 86 -0.72 -2.94 -5.43
CA HIS A 86 -0.24 -1.57 -5.53
C HIS A 86 -1.39 -0.60 -5.24
N THR A 87 -1.11 0.41 -4.43
CA THR A 87 -2.01 1.55 -4.23
C THR A 87 -1.22 2.84 -4.30
N SER A 88 -1.74 3.84 -5.02
CA SER A 88 -1.10 5.16 -5.07
C SER A 88 -2.13 6.28 -5.02
N SER A 89 -1.64 7.46 -4.66
CA SER A 89 -2.36 8.73 -4.72
C SER A 89 -1.53 9.71 -5.51
N GLN A 90 -2.16 10.30 -6.53
CA GLN A 90 -1.53 11.31 -7.37
C GLN A 90 -1.62 12.68 -6.70
N PHE A 91 -0.61 13.52 -6.92
CA PHE A 91 -0.63 14.92 -6.54
C PHE A 91 0.01 15.78 -7.62
N THR A 92 -0.34 17.07 -7.64
CA THR A 92 0.28 18.02 -8.55
C THR A 92 1.73 18.24 -8.13
N PRO A 93 2.72 18.16 -9.05
CA PRO A 93 4.10 18.49 -8.75
C PRO A 93 4.24 19.85 -8.07
N GLY A 94 5.10 19.93 -7.06
CA GLY A 94 5.29 21.14 -6.27
C GLY A 94 4.15 21.49 -5.29
N HIS A 95 3.08 20.69 -5.25
CA HIS A 95 1.93 20.88 -4.35
C HIS A 95 1.73 19.71 -3.40
N ALA A 96 2.79 18.92 -3.15
CA ALA A 96 2.75 17.90 -2.12
C ALA A 96 2.56 18.54 -0.74
N ALA A 97 1.72 17.94 0.11
CA ALA A 97 1.57 18.37 1.49
C ALA A 97 2.93 18.33 2.22
N PRO A 98 3.21 19.25 3.17
CA PRO A 98 4.48 19.28 3.91
C PRO A 98 4.84 17.95 4.56
N VAL A 99 3.83 17.26 5.06
CA VAL A 99 3.90 15.86 5.49
C VAL A 99 2.73 15.13 4.85
N HIS A 100 3.02 14.03 4.15
CA HIS A 100 2.02 13.09 3.68
C HIS A 100 1.84 12.00 4.73
N VAL A 101 0.58 11.71 5.08
CA VAL A 101 0.22 10.67 6.02
C VAL A 101 -0.81 9.76 5.37
N SER A 102 -0.55 8.46 5.41
CA SER A 102 -1.50 7.42 5.03
C SER A 102 -1.49 6.35 6.10
N TYR A 103 -2.54 5.56 6.22
CA TYR A 103 -2.63 4.56 7.28
C TYR A 103 -3.51 3.39 6.87
N SER A 104 -3.32 2.28 7.58
CA SER A 104 -4.17 1.09 7.50
C SER A 104 -4.59 0.68 8.90
N ALA A 105 -5.81 0.18 9.03
CA ALA A 105 -6.40 -0.30 10.27
C ALA A 105 -6.50 -1.84 10.29
N GLY A 106 -6.75 -2.41 11.47
CA GLY A 106 -6.97 -3.84 11.69
C GLY A 106 -5.75 -4.57 12.23
N ASP A 107 -5.67 -5.88 11.98
CA ASP A 107 -4.72 -6.83 12.61
C ASP A 107 -3.23 -6.53 12.36
N LYS A 108 -2.94 -5.58 11.47
CA LYS A 108 -1.61 -4.99 11.24
C LYS A 108 -1.75 -3.49 10.98
N ALA A 109 -2.34 -2.77 11.94
CA ALA A 109 -2.44 -1.32 11.85
C ALA A 109 -1.06 -0.66 11.72
N TYR A 110 -0.93 0.29 10.79
CA TYR A 110 0.28 1.05 10.57
C TYR A 110 -0.03 2.45 10.05
N ALA A 111 0.90 3.36 10.25
CA ALA A 111 0.95 4.67 9.61
C ALA A 111 2.16 4.77 8.69
N ILE A 112 1.97 5.42 7.56
CA ILE A 112 2.99 5.85 6.62
C ILE A 112 3.13 7.34 6.77
N VAL A 113 4.36 7.82 6.96
CA VAL A 113 4.67 9.23 7.13
C VAL A 113 5.78 9.60 6.18
N ILE A 114 5.55 10.57 5.29
CA ILE A 114 6.57 11.08 4.38
C ILE A 114 6.71 12.60 4.58
N ILE A 115 7.92 13.03 4.90
CA ILE A 115 8.22 14.44 5.20
C ILE A 115 8.80 15.10 3.94
N ASN A 116 7.92 15.80 3.22
CA ASN A 116 8.24 16.49 1.97
C ASN A 116 8.89 17.85 2.20
N ASP A 117 8.42 18.58 3.21
CA ASP A 117 8.96 19.91 3.53
C ASP A 117 10.36 19.79 4.13
N GLU A 118 11.30 20.52 3.53
CA GLU A 118 12.71 20.46 3.90
C GLU A 118 12.97 21.03 5.30
N LYS A 119 12.25 22.09 5.71
CA LYS A 119 12.41 22.69 7.03
C LYS A 119 11.94 21.73 8.13
N VAL A 120 10.77 21.12 7.94
CA VAL A 120 10.24 20.09 8.85
C VAL A 120 11.21 18.91 8.91
N ARG A 121 11.68 18.42 7.76
CA ARG A 121 12.62 17.31 7.68
C ARG A 121 13.94 17.60 8.40
N ASN A 122 14.48 18.81 8.27
CA ASN A 122 15.76 19.18 8.88
C ASN A 122 15.63 19.37 10.40
N ALA A 123 14.50 19.88 10.87
CA ALA A 123 14.25 20.10 12.30
C ALA A 123 13.79 18.83 13.04
N ALA A 124 13.10 17.91 12.37
CA ALA A 124 12.53 16.71 12.98
C ALA A 124 13.58 15.84 13.69
N LYS A 125 13.21 15.28 14.84
CA LYS A 125 14.01 14.31 15.60
C LYS A 125 13.32 12.98 15.80
N LYS A 126 12.01 12.97 15.91
CA LYS A 126 11.22 11.73 15.98
C LYS A 126 9.83 11.95 15.42
N ILE A 127 9.19 10.84 15.10
CA ILE A 127 7.81 10.76 14.66
C ILE A 127 7.07 9.93 15.69
N VAL A 128 5.96 10.45 16.19
CA VAL A 128 5.12 9.80 17.19
C VAL A 128 3.79 9.47 16.53
N VAL A 129 3.37 8.22 16.58
CA VAL A 129 2.09 7.75 16.05
C VAL A 129 1.26 7.21 17.20
N GLN A 130 0.02 7.67 17.31
CA GLN A 130 -0.95 7.11 18.25
C GLN A 130 -1.98 6.28 17.49
N PHE A 131 -2.37 5.17 18.10
CA PHE A 131 -3.45 4.30 17.63
C PHE A 131 -4.66 4.38 18.57
N SER A 132 -5.84 4.01 18.07
CA SER A 132 -7.11 4.08 18.80
C SER A 132 -7.15 3.21 20.05
N ASN A 133 -6.36 2.13 20.10
CA ASN A 133 -6.25 1.22 21.22
C ASN A 133 -5.32 1.76 22.35
N GLY A 134 -4.85 3.00 22.25
CA GLY A 134 -3.97 3.63 23.23
C GLY A 134 -2.47 3.38 23.02
N GLN A 135 -2.08 2.56 22.04
CA GLN A 135 -0.67 2.38 21.70
C GLN A 135 -0.07 3.65 21.11
N THR A 136 1.18 3.92 21.49
CA THR A 136 1.97 5.02 20.97
C THR A 136 3.31 4.47 20.51
N GLU A 137 3.60 4.65 19.23
CA GLU A 137 4.82 4.18 18.60
C GLU A 137 5.68 5.37 18.23
N THR A 138 7.00 5.25 18.44
CA THR A 138 7.95 6.31 18.16
C THR A 138 9.04 5.82 17.23
N ALA A 139 9.22 6.50 16.11
CA ALA A 139 10.37 6.31 15.22
C ALA A 139 11.34 7.47 15.39
N ALA A 140 12.61 7.18 15.68
CA ALA A 140 13.66 8.19 15.56
C ALA A 140 13.78 8.63 14.09
N LYS A 141 13.94 9.93 13.85
CA LYS A 141 14.20 10.43 12.50
C LYS A 141 15.61 9.99 12.10
N ALA A 142 15.69 9.28 10.97
CA ALA A 142 16.94 8.94 10.30
C ALA A 142 17.14 9.83 9.07
N ASP A 143 18.22 9.62 8.32
CA ASP A 143 18.48 10.31 7.05
C ASP A 143 17.60 9.77 5.89
N LYS A 144 16.32 9.50 6.18
CA LYS A 144 15.30 9.09 5.21
C LYS A 144 14.08 10.00 5.31
N ILE A 145 13.33 10.07 4.22
CA ILE A 145 12.16 10.96 4.10
C ILE A 145 10.83 10.25 4.41
N GLY A 146 10.77 8.92 4.29
CA GLY A 146 9.56 8.12 4.50
C GLY A 146 9.73 7.10 5.63
N TYR A 147 8.63 6.82 6.32
CA TYR A 147 8.60 5.97 7.50
C TYR A 147 7.34 5.10 7.49
N ILE A 148 7.49 3.81 7.78
CA ILE A 148 6.39 2.91 8.12
C ILE A 148 6.46 2.64 9.63
N ILE A 149 5.41 2.99 10.36
CA ILE A 149 5.33 2.84 11.82
C ILE A 149 4.14 1.94 12.13
N GLN A 150 4.44 0.74 12.62
CA GLN A 150 3.45 -0.32 12.87
C GLN A 150 3.07 -0.33 14.35
N ALA A 151 1.78 -0.50 14.65
CA ALA A 151 1.37 -0.85 16.00
C ALA A 151 2.03 -2.19 16.41
N VAL A 152 2.56 -2.27 17.63
CA VAL A 152 3.24 -3.48 18.11
C VAL A 152 2.25 -4.59 18.47
N THR A 153 1.11 -4.23 19.07
CA THR A 153 0.05 -5.18 19.46
C THR A 153 -1.30 -4.79 18.88
N PRO A 154 -1.45 -4.74 17.54
CA PRO A 154 -2.71 -4.40 16.91
C PRO A 154 -3.75 -5.50 17.13
N ASP A 155 -5.00 -5.07 17.29
CA ASP A 155 -6.19 -5.89 17.20
C ASP A 155 -7.06 -5.43 16.02
N LYS A 156 -8.15 -6.15 15.76
CA LYS A 156 -9.09 -5.87 14.66
C LYS A 156 -9.70 -4.46 14.70
N ASP A 157 -9.72 -3.82 15.88
CA ASP A 157 -10.34 -2.52 16.13
C ASP A 157 -9.28 -1.40 16.22
N THR A 158 -7.99 -1.75 16.08
CA THR A 158 -6.88 -0.82 16.10
C THR A 158 -6.88 0.00 14.81
N LYS A 159 -7.10 1.30 14.99
CA LYS A 159 -7.12 2.31 13.93
C LYS A 159 -6.01 3.32 14.19
N PHE A 160 -5.63 4.02 13.13
CA PHE A 160 -4.85 5.24 13.28
C PHE A 160 -5.63 6.26 14.11
N LYS A 161 -4.92 7.07 14.91
CA LYS A 161 -5.52 8.16 15.67
C LYS A 161 -4.82 9.48 15.36
N SER A 162 -3.50 9.53 15.48
CA SER A 162 -2.75 10.74 15.14
C SER A 162 -1.29 10.45 14.82
N VAL A 163 -0.66 11.42 14.17
CA VAL A 163 0.78 11.50 14.00
C VAL A 163 1.28 12.89 14.36
N SER A 164 2.42 12.94 15.03
CA SER A 164 3.16 14.17 15.32
C SER A 164 4.61 14.01 14.87
N VAL A 165 5.10 14.98 14.09
CA VAL A 165 6.53 15.12 13.78
C VAL A 165 7.09 16.15 14.75
N VAL A 166 8.09 15.78 15.55
CA VAL A 166 8.56 16.63 16.65
C VAL A 166 10.06 16.89 16.57
N ASP A 167 10.47 18.06 17.06
CA ASP A 167 11.86 18.51 17.11
C ASP A 167 12.60 18.00 18.36
N ALA A 168 13.83 18.49 18.57
CA ALA A 168 14.68 18.13 19.70
C ALA A 168 14.14 18.61 21.05
N ASN A 169 13.33 19.65 21.06
CA ASN A 169 12.73 20.24 22.27
C ASN A 169 11.37 19.61 22.58
N GLY A 170 10.89 18.71 21.72
CA GLY A 170 9.57 18.10 21.84
C GLY A 170 8.44 18.97 21.28
N ALA A 171 8.74 20.03 20.53
CA ALA A 171 7.73 20.85 19.88
C ALA A 171 7.20 20.16 18.62
N ASN A 172 5.87 20.27 18.39
CA ASN A 172 5.23 19.75 17.19
C ASN A 172 5.58 20.64 15.98
N LEU A 173 6.26 20.06 14.99
CA LEU A 173 6.52 20.65 13.69
C LEU A 173 5.37 20.40 12.71
N TYR A 174 4.67 19.29 12.91
CA TYR A 174 3.48 18.89 12.16
C TYR A 174 2.63 17.98 13.03
N GLU A 175 1.31 18.08 12.89
CA GLU A 175 0.35 17.21 13.55
C GLU A 175 -0.83 16.93 12.63
N MET A 176 -1.24 15.67 12.58
CA MET A 176 -2.48 15.24 11.93
C MET A 176 -3.21 14.29 12.86
N THR A 177 -4.51 14.51 13.02
CA THR A 177 -5.40 13.68 13.84
C THR A 177 -6.56 13.21 12.96
N ASP A 178 -6.94 11.94 13.09
CA ASP A 178 -8.15 11.40 12.47
C ASP A 178 -9.37 12.04 13.16
N GLN A 179 -10.24 12.70 12.40
CA GLN A 179 -11.44 13.37 12.91
C GLN A 179 -12.59 12.40 13.16
#